data_AF-A0A1G6WKY2-F1
#
_entry.id   AF-A0A1G6WKY2-F1
#
_cell.length_a   1.000
_cell.length_b   1.000
_cell.length_c   1.000
_cell.angle_alpha   90.00
_cell.angle_beta   90.00
_cell.angle_gamma   90.00
#
_symmetry.space_group_name_H-M   'P 1'
#
loop_
_entity.id
_entity.type
_entity.pdbx_description
1 polymer ?
#
loop_
_entity_poly.entity_id
_entity_poly.type
_entity_poly.pdbx_seq_one_letter_code
_entity_poly.pdbx_strand_id
1 'polypeptide(L)' 'MKYETIFLMVRVTVHADHEHVFDTVKELETQSTLSLTDTANINVLETEILVSRIHNPKVNRVKTHKKVFAVSAENKGS' A
#
# COMPACT_ATOMS: atom_id res chain seq x y z
N MET A 1 25.43 -8.35 -3.11
CA MET A 1 25.23 -6.89 -3.26
C MET A 1 24.09 -6.46 -2.36
N LYS A 2 24.09 -5.20 -1.90
CA LYS A 2 23.02 -4.64 -1.08
C LYS A 2 22.06 -3.89 -2.02
N TYR A 3 20.77 -4.21 -1.94
CA TYR A 3 19.72 -3.47 -2.64
C TYR A 3 19.07 -2.51 -1.64
N GLU A 4 18.74 -1.31 -2.10
CA GLU A 4 18.00 -0.32 -1.32
C GLU A 4 16.68 -0.05 -2.03
N THR A 5 15.57 -0.15 -1.30
CA THR A 5 14.24 0.19 -1.82
C THR A 5 13.99 1.67 -1.57
N ILE A 6 13.69 2.41 -2.63
CA ILE A 6 13.40 3.85 -2.56
C ILE A 6 11.93 4.06 -2.94
N PHE A 7 11.21 4.85 -2.13
CA PHE A 7 9.84 5.28 -2.43
C PHE A 7 9.86 6.71 -2.95
N LEU A 8 9.31 6.91 -4.15
CA LEU A 8 9.19 8.21 -4.78
C LEU A 8 7.72 8.65 -4.77
N MET A 9 7.46 9.88 -4.33
CA MET A 9 6.16 10.51 -4.49
C MET A 9 6.12 11.25 -5.83
N VAL A 10 5.22 10.84 -6.72
CA VAL A 10 5.06 11.43 -8.04
C VAL A 10 3.73 12.18 -8.11
N ARG A 11 3.74 13.41 -8.65
CA ARG A 11 2.52 14.14 -8.97
C ARG A 11 2.12 13.86 -10.42
N VAL A 12 0.90 13.38 -10.62
CA VAL A 12 0.33 13.15 -11.95
C VAL A 12 -0.87 14.06 -12.12
N THR A 13 -1.00 14.70 -13.29
CA THR A 13 -2.20 15.44 -13.68
C THR A 13 -2.79 14.73 -14.88
N VAL A 14 -4.06 14.35 -14.80
CA VAL A 14 -4.74 13.55 -15.82
C VAL A 14 -6.03 14.22 -16.26
N HIS A 15 -6.43 13.95 -17.49
CA HIS A 15 -7.79 14.16 -17.98
C HIS A 15 -8.43 12.77 -18.10
N ALA A 16 -9.65 12.61 -17.61
CA ALA A 16 -10.34 11.33 -17.60
C ALA A 16 -11.84 11.54 -17.82
N ASP A 17 -12.45 10.61 -18.56
CA ASP A 17 -13.89 10.61 -18.85
C ASP A 17 -14.70 9.81 -17.81
N HIS A 18 -14.04 9.26 -16.79
CA HIS A 18 -14.69 8.51 -15.72
C HIS A 18 -15.51 9.42 -14.82
N GLU A 19 -16.72 8.97 -14.46
CA GLU A 19 -17.61 9.68 -13.54
C GLU A 19 -17.03 9.73 -12.10
N HIS A 20 -16.27 8.71 -11.72
CA HIS A 20 -15.70 8.58 -10.39
C HIS A 20 -14.17 8.58 -10.42
N VAL A 21 -13.58 9.35 -9.50
CA VAL A 21 -12.12 9.39 -9.28
C VAL A 21 -11.56 7.99 -8.99
N PHE A 22 -12.34 7.13 -8.36
CA PHE A 22 -11.98 5.72 -8.12
C PHE A 22 -11.57 5.00 -9.40
N ASP A 23 -12.38 5.11 -10.46
CA ASP A 23 -12.14 4.40 -11.71
C ASP A 23 -10.94 4.98 -12.45
N THR A 24 -10.75 6.31 -12.37
CA THR A 24 -9.55 6.98 -12.88
C THR A 24 -8.28 6.46 -12.19
N VAL A 25 -8.28 6.35 -10.86
CA VAL A 25 -7.14 5.86 -10.09
C VAL A 25 -6.87 4.38 -10.40
N LYS A 26 -7.93 3.56 -10.47
CA LYS A 26 -7.80 2.13 -10.78
C LYS A 26 -7.22 1.91 -12.18
N GLU A 27 -7.69 2.64 -13.18
CA GLU A 27 -7.15 2.55 -14.53
C GLU A 27 -5.69 2.96 -14.57
N LEU A 28 -5.34 4.08 -13.94
CA LEU A 28 -3.96 4.55 -13.86
C LEU A 28 -3.06 3.51 -13.18
N GLU A 29 -3.47 2.93 -12.06
CA GLU A 29 -2.70 1.93 -11.31
C GLU A 29 -2.53 0.60 -12.06
N THR A 30 -3.53 0.16 -12.84
CA THR A 30 -3.55 -1.19 -13.43
C THR A 30 -3.13 -1.24 -14.90
N GLN A 31 -3.26 -0.12 -15.63
CA GLN A 31 -3.01 -0.07 -17.07
C GLN A 31 -1.85 0.85 -17.46
N SER A 32 -1.35 1.69 -16.55
CA SER A 32 -0.20 2.54 -16.84
C SER A 32 1.12 1.85 -16.52
N THR A 33 2.20 2.34 -17.11
CA THR A 33 3.57 1.95 -16.78
C THR A 33 4.33 3.16 -16.31
N LEU A 34 4.96 3.05 -15.14
CA LEU A 34 5.95 4.02 -14.68
C LEU A 34 7.34 3.49 -15.02
N SER A 35 8.14 4.29 -15.72
CA SER A 35 9.51 3.93 -16.08
C SER A 35 10.47 4.97 -15.52
N LEU A 36 11.54 4.50 -14.88
CA LEU A 36 12.68 5.28 -14.46
C LEU A 36 13.91 4.73 -15.18
N THR A 37 14.77 5.63 -15.64
CA THR A 37 16.02 5.26 -16.31
C THR A 37 17.17 5.27 -15.33
N ASP A 38 18.22 4.52 -15.66
CA ASP A 38 19.49 4.60 -14.97
C ASP A 38 20.03 6.03 -14.94
N THR A 39 20.83 6.31 -13.92
CA THR A 39 21.65 7.52 -13.83
C THR A 39 23.12 7.12 -13.74
N ALA A 40 24.03 8.10 -13.74
CA ALA A 40 25.47 7.85 -13.71
C ALA A 40 25.93 6.90 -12.59
N ASN A 41 25.21 6.83 -11.45
CA ASN A 41 25.59 6.04 -10.29
C ASN A 41 24.49 5.10 -9.77
N ILE A 42 23.33 5.04 -10.43
CA ILE A 42 22.18 4.26 -9.98
C ILE A 42 21.69 3.41 -11.15
N ASN A 43 21.66 2.09 -10.94
CA ASN A 43 21.00 1.14 -11.82
C ASN A 43 19.59 0.86 -11.28
N VAL A 44 18.57 1.19 -12.05
CA VAL A 44 17.17 0.96 -11.70
C VAL A 44 16.80 -0.47 -12.06
N LEU A 45 16.62 -1.32 -11.05
CA LEU A 45 16.35 -2.74 -11.26
C LEU A 45 14.87 -3.01 -11.53
N GLU A 46 13.99 -2.27 -10.86
CA GLU A 46 12.55 -2.45 -10.93
C GLU A 46 11.85 -1.12 -10.63
N THR A 47 10.74 -0.89 -11.30
CA THR A 47 9.82 0.22 -11.01
C THR A 47 8.43 -0.36 -10.94
N GLU A 48 7.73 -0.09 -9.83
CA GLU A 48 6.38 -0.57 -9.58
C GLU A 48 5.47 0.61 -9.22
N ILE A 49 4.25 0.60 -9.76
CA ILE A 49 3.18 1.48 -9.27
C ILE A 49 2.54 0.79 -8.06
N LEU A 50 2.68 1.40 -6.89
CA LEU A 50 2.05 0.89 -5.68
C LEU A 50 0.54 1.11 -5.72
N VAL A 51 -0.21 0.01 -5.72
CA VAL A 51 -1.69 0.02 -5.76
C VAL A 51 -2.28 0.59 -4.46
N SER A 52 -3.20 1.54 -4.58
CA SER A 52 -3.82 2.17 -3.40
C SER A 52 -4.84 1.26 -2.69
N ARG A 53 -5.03 1.50 -1.38
CA ARG A 53 -6.06 0.79 -0.58
C ARG A 53 -7.48 1.02 -1.09
N ILE A 54 -7.68 2.07 -1.89
CA ILE A 54 -8.94 2.36 -2.55
C ILE A 54 -9.30 1.14 -3.44
N HIS A 55 -8.34 0.59 -4.18
CA HIS A 55 -8.56 -0.57 -5.05
C HIS A 55 -8.47 -1.94 -4.32
N ASN A 56 -7.84 -2.04 -3.15
CA ASN A 56 -7.66 -3.32 -2.43
C ASN A 56 -8.27 -3.34 -1.01
N PRO A 57 -9.54 -3.77 -0.86
CA PRO A 57 -10.20 -3.86 0.45
C PRO A 57 -9.58 -4.90 1.41
N LYS A 58 -8.65 -5.76 0.95
CA LYS A 58 -7.99 -6.77 1.79
C LYS A 58 -6.85 -6.23 2.64
N VAL A 59 -6.42 -4.97 2.45
CA VAL A 59 -5.33 -4.35 3.24
C VAL A 59 -5.71 -4.10 4.70
N ASN A 60 -7.01 -4.21 5.07
CA ASN A 60 -7.51 -4.02 6.43
C ASN A 60 -7.98 -5.31 7.15
N ARG A 61 -7.28 -6.45 7.02
CA ARG A 61 -7.35 -7.48 8.08
C ARG A 61 -6.16 -7.34 9.00
N VAL A 62 -6.14 -6.25 9.78
CA VAL A 62 -5.46 -6.30 11.08
C VAL A 62 -6.13 -7.44 11.84
N LYS A 63 -5.45 -8.57 11.99
CA LYS A 63 -5.91 -9.65 12.84
C LYS A 63 -5.93 -9.07 14.26
N THR A 64 -7.10 -8.66 14.73
CA THR A 64 -7.31 -8.34 16.13
C THR A 64 -6.94 -9.58 16.92
N HIS A 65 -5.74 -9.62 17.48
CA HIS A 65 -5.40 -10.60 18.50
C HIS A 65 -6.33 -10.31 19.68
N LYS A 66 -7.42 -11.08 19.80
CA LYS A 66 -8.21 -11.15 21.03
C LYS A 66 -7.23 -11.50 22.16
N LYS A 67 -6.84 -10.52 22.95
CA LYS A 67 -6.11 -10.73 24.20
C LYS A 67 -7.10 -11.46 25.12
N VAL A 68 -6.95 -12.77 25.23
CA VAL A 68 -7.66 -13.58 26.23
C VAL A 68 -7.11 -13.15 27.59
N PHE A 69 -7.82 -12.25 28.28
CA PHE A 69 -7.60 -12.03 29.70
C PHE A 69 -8.34 -13.13 30.45
N ALA A 70 -7.65 -14.24 30.67
CA ALA A 70 -7.98 -15.17 31.74
C ALA A 70 -6.85 -15.03 32.77
N VAL A 71 -7.10 -14.27 33.84
CA VAL A 71 -6.40 -14.45 35.12
C VAL A 71 -7.42 -14.27 36.23
N SER A 72 -7.56 -15.34 37.00
CA SER A 72 -8.40 -15.52 38.18
C SER A 72 -8.33 -14.36 39.17
N ALA A 73 -9.49 -14.02 39.73
CA ALA A 73 -9.59 -13.43 41.05
C ALA A 73 -10.58 -14.27 41.88
N GLU A 74 -10.13 -15.46 42.30
CA GLU A 74 -10.57 -16.01 43.57
C GLU A 74 -10.00 -15.10 44.66
N ASN A 75 -10.85 -14.24 45.21
CA ASN A 75 -10.88 -13.90 46.64
C ASN A 75 -11.89 -12.77 46.87
N LYS A 76 -13.12 -13.14 47.21
CA LYS A 76 -13.99 -12.38 48.11
C LYS A 76 -14.71 -13.40 49.00
N GLY A 77 -14.53 -13.20 50.30
CA GLY A 77 -14.85 -14.18 51.32
C GLY A 77 -16.33 -14.32 51.64
N SER A 78 -16.59 -15.29 52.51
CA SER A 78 -17.62 -15.29 53.54
C SER A 78 -17.07 -16.01 54.75
#